data_AF-A0A6A5UC00-F1
#
_entry.id   AF-A0A6A5UC00-F1
#
_cell.length_a   1.000
_cell.length_b   1.000
_cell.length_c   1.000
_cell.angle_alpha   90.00
_cell.angle_beta   90.00
_cell.angle_gamma   90.00
#
_symmetry.space_group_name_H-M   'P 1'
#
loop_
_entity.id
_entity.type
_entity.pdbx_description
1 polymer ?
#
loop_
_entity_poly.entity_id
_entity_poly.type
_entity_poly.pdbx_seq_one_letter_code
_entity_poly.pdbx_strand_id
1 'polypeptide(L)'
;MKTTIILSTLFTLALSAPTVYQPTRRQNNAQSFAGALGGIAATPVLDSGDAKRPFSVKGDTFVNIGAALQRSCDQQFNACANAANGGDETLSVAACSDQKTQCSAAGQGAANNNAAAGAAAGAATGNNANEANNCN
;
A
#
# COMPACT_ATOMS: atom_id res chain seq x y z
N MET A 1 -34.45 64.37 25.46
CA MET A 1 -33.17 63.85 24.93
C MET A 1 -33.51 62.62 24.09
N LYS A 2 -33.17 62.64 22.80
CA LYS A 2 -33.62 61.66 21.80
C LYS A 2 -32.74 60.42 21.84
N THR A 3 -33.40 59.26 21.83
CA THR A 3 -32.86 57.90 21.76
C THR A 3 -32.29 57.59 20.39
N THR A 4 -31.14 56.90 20.34
CA THR A 4 -30.68 56.22 19.13
C THR A 4 -29.99 54.93 19.52
N ILE A 5 -30.59 53.79 19.13
CA ILE A 5 -30.02 52.44 19.25
C ILE A 5 -29.57 52.06 17.85
N ILE A 6 -28.28 51.74 17.68
CA ILE A 6 -27.70 51.26 16.42
C ILE A 6 -27.61 49.74 16.50
N LEU A 7 -28.45 49.03 15.73
CA LEU A 7 -28.35 47.59 15.52
C LEU A 7 -27.29 47.30 14.45
N SER A 8 -26.15 46.74 14.87
CA SER A 8 -25.08 46.29 13.97
C SER A 8 -25.31 44.83 13.58
N THR A 9 -25.76 44.58 12.35
CA THR A 9 -25.82 43.24 11.77
C THR A 9 -24.45 42.85 11.20
N LEU A 10 -23.75 41.94 11.89
CA LEU A 10 -22.53 41.31 11.38
C LEU A 10 -22.90 40.14 10.46
N PHE A 11 -22.64 40.31 9.17
CA PHE A 11 -22.82 39.28 8.15
C PHE A 11 -21.57 38.36 8.16
N THR A 12 -21.70 37.16 8.73
CA THR A 12 -20.63 36.16 8.73
C THR A 12 -20.63 35.39 7.41
N LEU A 13 -19.60 35.60 6.57
CA LEU A 13 -19.32 34.73 5.43
C LEU A 13 -18.65 33.45 5.92
N ALA A 14 -19.37 32.33 5.85
CA ALA A 14 -18.79 31.00 6.00
C ALA A 14 -18.18 30.56 4.66
N LEU A 15 -16.85 30.56 4.55
CA LEU A 15 -16.14 29.87 3.47
C LEU A 15 -16.23 28.35 3.73
N SER A 16 -17.17 27.67 3.07
CA SER A 16 -17.16 26.20 3.00
C SER A 16 -16.06 25.75 2.04
N ALA A 17 -14.94 25.27 2.59
CA ALA A 17 -13.90 24.62 1.80
C ALA A 17 -14.42 23.27 1.26
N PRO A 18 -14.13 22.90 -0.01
CA PRO A 18 -14.43 21.56 -0.50
C PRO A 18 -13.52 20.56 0.22
N THR A 19 -14.08 19.81 1.15
CA THR A 19 -13.44 18.60 1.66
C THR A 19 -13.33 17.61 0.51
N VAL A 20 -12.13 17.41 -0.02
CA VAL A 20 -11.82 16.29 -0.90
C VAL A 20 -12.07 15.03 -0.07
N TYR A 21 -13.23 14.40 -0.28
CA TYR A 21 -13.56 13.12 0.31
C TYR A 21 -12.71 12.07 -0.38
N GLN A 22 -11.48 11.86 0.09
CA GLN A 22 -10.72 10.67 -0.24
C GLN A 22 -11.41 9.53 0.50
N PRO A 23 -12.15 8.63 -0.17
CA PRO A 23 -12.60 7.43 0.50
C PRO A 23 -11.35 6.76 1.06
N THR A 24 -11.35 6.49 2.36
CA THR A 24 -10.33 5.65 2.99
C THR A 24 -10.44 4.28 2.33
N ARG A 25 -9.70 4.10 1.22
CA ARG A 25 -9.47 2.79 0.63
C ARG A 25 -8.89 1.96 1.76
N ARG A 26 -9.58 0.90 2.16
CA ARG A 26 -9.01 -0.10 3.06
C ARG A 26 -7.76 -0.62 2.35
N GLN A 27 -6.60 -0.15 2.79
CA GLN A 27 -5.31 -0.46 2.21
C GLN A 27 -5.04 -1.94 2.50
N ASN A 28 -5.30 -2.80 1.53
CA ASN A 28 -5.15 -4.24 1.72
C ASN A 28 -3.67 -4.59 1.54
N ASN A 29 -3.07 -5.21 2.56
CA ASN A 29 -1.68 -5.64 2.49
C ASN A 29 -1.51 -6.68 1.38
N ALA A 30 -0.62 -6.43 0.42
CA ALA A 30 -0.33 -7.36 -0.66
C ALA A 30 0.65 -8.48 -0.25
N GLN A 31 1.30 -8.37 0.91
CA GLN A 31 2.12 -9.43 1.50
C GLN A 31 1.23 -10.48 2.17
N SER A 32 1.28 -11.72 1.69
CA SER A 32 0.50 -12.85 2.23
C SER A 32 1.29 -13.69 3.24
N PHE A 33 2.61 -13.53 3.33
CA PHE A 33 3.43 -14.24 4.31
C PHE A 33 3.13 -13.74 5.73
N ALA A 34 2.67 -14.66 6.58
CA ALA A 34 2.31 -14.36 7.97
C ALA A 34 3.32 -14.87 9.00
N GLY A 35 4.38 -15.59 8.57
CA GLY A 35 5.40 -16.09 9.49
C GLY A 35 6.14 -14.94 10.17
N ALA A 36 6.28 -15.02 11.51
CA ALA A 36 6.84 -13.95 12.33
C ALA A 36 7.74 -14.53 13.45
N LEU A 37 8.93 -15.02 13.10
CA LEU A 37 9.96 -15.44 14.05
C LEU A 37 10.26 -14.29 15.03
N GLY A 38 10.24 -14.57 16.33
CA GLY A 38 10.41 -13.53 17.37
C GLY A 38 9.32 -12.46 17.37
N GLY A 39 8.14 -12.72 16.77
CA GLY A 39 7.08 -11.72 16.61
C GLY A 39 7.35 -10.69 15.51
N ILE A 40 8.41 -10.88 14.71
CA ILE A 40 8.83 -9.93 13.68
C ILE A 40 8.17 -10.29 12.35
N ALA A 41 7.04 -9.64 12.09
CA ALA A 41 6.28 -9.81 10.85
C ALA A 41 6.91 -9.05 9.66
N ALA A 42 6.57 -9.48 8.45
CA ALA A 42 6.96 -8.79 7.24
C ALA A 42 6.30 -7.42 7.16
N THR A 43 7.04 -6.42 6.67
CA THR A 43 6.50 -5.06 6.56
C THR A 43 5.36 -5.05 5.53
N PRO A 44 4.20 -4.47 5.82
CA PRO A 44 3.10 -4.44 4.87
C PRO A 44 3.47 -3.78 3.55
N VAL A 45 2.96 -4.34 2.44
CA VAL A 45 2.98 -3.70 1.12
C VAL A 45 1.60 -3.07 0.92
N LEU A 46 1.56 -1.75 0.91
CA LEU A 46 0.33 -0.95 0.81
C LEU A 46 0.28 -0.20 -0.53
N ASP A 47 -0.86 0.40 -0.85
CA ASP A 47 -1.00 1.33 -1.95
C ASP A 47 -0.38 2.70 -1.55
N SER A 48 0.51 3.21 -2.39
CA SER A 48 1.25 4.46 -2.13
C SER A 48 0.40 5.72 -2.38
N GLY A 49 -0.71 5.60 -3.11
CA GLY A 49 -1.48 6.72 -3.65
C GLY A 49 -0.91 7.32 -4.93
N ASP A 50 0.27 6.86 -5.40
CA ASP A 50 0.89 7.29 -6.66
C ASP A 50 0.71 6.23 -7.74
N ALA A 51 -0.08 6.55 -8.78
CA ALA A 51 -0.33 5.65 -9.90
C ALA A 51 0.93 5.21 -10.66
N LYS A 52 2.03 5.99 -10.62
CA LYS A 52 3.31 5.63 -11.26
C LYS A 52 4.13 4.66 -10.43
N ARG A 53 3.94 4.65 -9.10
CA ARG A 53 4.69 3.84 -8.14
C ARG A 53 3.73 3.29 -7.08
N PRO A 54 2.76 2.44 -7.45
CA PRO A 54 1.57 2.18 -6.65
C PRO A 54 1.83 1.38 -5.38
N PHE A 55 3.00 0.78 -5.20
CA PHE A 55 3.30 -0.05 -4.02
C PHE A 55 4.19 0.70 -3.04
N SER A 56 3.87 0.64 -1.74
CA SER A 56 4.64 1.29 -0.67
C SER A 56 5.00 0.28 0.43
N VAL A 57 6.25 0.35 0.92
CA VAL A 57 6.78 -0.45 2.02
C VAL A 57 7.53 0.47 2.96
N LYS A 58 6.92 0.81 4.10
CA LYS A 58 7.52 1.74 5.09
C LYS A 58 7.98 3.07 4.47
N GLY A 59 7.24 3.59 3.49
CA GLY A 59 7.55 4.85 2.80
C GLY A 59 8.41 4.71 1.55
N ASP A 60 9.09 3.59 1.34
CA ASP A 60 9.73 3.28 0.06
C ASP A 60 8.64 2.92 -0.96
N THR A 61 8.60 3.57 -2.12
CA THR A 61 7.61 3.26 -3.18
C THR A 61 8.20 2.43 -4.31
N PHE A 62 7.40 1.65 -5.02
CA PHE A 62 7.83 0.73 -6.07
C PHE A 62 6.85 0.74 -7.24
N VAL A 63 7.39 0.58 -8.44
CA VAL A 63 6.59 0.37 -9.67
C VAL A 63 6.10 -1.07 -9.75
N ASN A 64 6.95 -2.03 -9.36
CA ASN A 64 6.68 -3.46 -9.49
C ASN A 64 6.41 -4.09 -8.11
N ILE A 65 5.34 -4.88 -8.02
CA ILE A 65 4.93 -5.52 -6.76
C ILE A 65 5.95 -6.53 -6.24
N GLY A 66 6.65 -7.25 -7.12
CA GLY A 66 7.69 -8.20 -6.73
C GLY A 66 8.85 -7.51 -6.03
N ALA A 67 9.24 -6.32 -6.49
CA ALA A 67 10.26 -5.50 -5.83
C ALA A 67 9.81 -5.03 -4.44
N ALA A 68 8.54 -4.63 -4.30
CA ALA A 68 7.97 -4.26 -3.01
C ALA A 68 7.91 -5.45 -2.03
N LEU A 69 7.49 -6.62 -2.50
CA LEU A 69 7.44 -7.85 -1.70
C LEU A 69 8.84 -8.29 -1.26
N GLN A 70 9.84 -8.18 -2.14
CA GLN A 70 11.22 -8.46 -1.77
C GLN A 70 11.71 -7.50 -0.67
N ARG A 71 11.45 -6.20 -0.82
CA ARG A 71 11.78 -5.20 0.20
C ARG A 71 11.11 -5.54 1.54
N SER A 72 9.84 -5.94 1.52
CA SER A 72 9.09 -6.36 2.71
C SER A 72 9.77 -7.51 3.45
N CYS A 73 10.24 -8.53 2.72
CA CYS A 73 10.97 -9.68 3.29
C CYS A 73 12.38 -9.32 3.76
N ASP A 74 13.09 -8.45 3.04
CA ASP A 74 14.41 -7.94 3.47
C ASP A 74 14.30 -7.16 4.79
N GLN A 75 13.26 -6.34 4.95
CA GLN A 75 13.01 -5.59 6.19
C GLN A 75 12.69 -6.52 7.37
N GLN A 76 11.94 -7.61 7.12
CA GLN A 76 11.71 -8.65 8.13
C GLN A 76 13.03 -9.29 8.57
N PHE A 77 13.84 -9.74 7.60
CA PHE A 77 15.12 -10.36 7.86
C PHE A 77 16.03 -9.44 8.66
N ASN A 78 16.16 -8.17 8.25
CA ASN A 78 17.02 -7.21 8.95
C ASN A 78 16.55 -6.99 10.39
N ALA A 79 15.24 -6.85 10.62
CA ALA A 79 14.71 -6.72 11.97
C ALA A 79 14.97 -7.97 12.82
N CYS A 80 14.77 -9.16 12.25
CA CYS A 80 15.05 -10.44 12.90
C CYS A 80 16.54 -10.62 13.22
N ALA A 81 17.42 -10.37 12.25
CA ALA A 81 18.85 -10.49 12.40
C ALA A 81 19.39 -9.46 13.41
N ASN A 82 18.83 -8.26 13.45
CA ASN A 82 19.17 -7.25 14.45
C ASN A 82 18.75 -7.69 15.86
N ALA A 83 17.60 -8.35 16.02
CA ALA A 83 17.18 -8.89 17.32
C ALA A 83 18.11 -10.04 17.77
N ALA A 84 18.42 -10.99 16.88
CA ALA A 84 19.35 -12.08 17.16
C ALA A 84 20.75 -11.56 17.54
N ASN A 85 21.30 -10.62 16.76
CA ASN A 85 22.59 -9.99 17.05
C ASN A 85 22.54 -9.04 18.25
N GLY A 86 21.35 -8.58 18.62
CA GLY A 86 21.09 -7.70 19.76
C GLY A 86 21.00 -8.42 21.10
N GLY A 87 21.14 -9.75 21.12
CA GLY A 87 21.14 -10.55 22.35
C GLY A 87 19.86 -11.34 22.61
N ASP A 88 18.92 -11.40 21.67
CA ASP A 88 17.79 -12.33 21.78
C ASP A 88 18.25 -13.76 21.46
N GLU A 89 18.54 -14.53 22.51
CA GLU A 89 19.02 -15.92 22.42
C GLU A 89 17.98 -16.90 21.83
N THR A 90 16.72 -16.48 21.71
CA THR A 90 15.67 -17.30 21.09
C THR A 90 15.71 -17.25 19.56
N LEU A 91 16.49 -16.32 18.99
CA LEU A 91 16.62 -16.10 17.56
C LEU A 91 18.04 -16.42 17.08
N SER A 92 18.15 -16.87 15.84
CA SER A 92 19.44 -16.97 15.15
C SER A 92 19.33 -16.33 13.78
N VAL A 93 20.42 -15.74 13.31
CA VAL A 93 20.48 -15.16 11.94
C VAL A 93 20.19 -16.24 10.88
N ALA A 94 20.56 -17.49 11.13
CA ALA A 94 20.22 -18.62 10.27
C ALA A 94 18.70 -18.83 10.18
N ALA A 95 17.99 -18.89 11.32
CA ALA A 95 16.53 -18.98 11.34
C ALA A 95 15.85 -17.76 10.69
N CYS A 96 16.41 -16.56 10.87
CA CYS A 96 15.95 -15.37 10.16
C CYS A 96 16.10 -15.50 8.64
N SER A 97 17.21 -16.07 8.17
CA SER A 97 17.45 -16.31 6.74
C SER A 97 16.49 -17.36 6.16
N ASP A 98 16.19 -18.42 6.92
CA ASP A 98 15.20 -19.42 6.52
C ASP A 98 13.81 -18.81 6.42
N GLN A 99 13.43 -17.97 7.39
CA GLN A 99 12.19 -17.20 7.33
C GLN A 99 12.16 -16.26 6.12
N LYS A 100 13.27 -15.58 5.80
CA LYS A 100 13.39 -14.72 4.62
C LYS A 100 13.13 -15.51 3.33
N THR A 101 13.67 -16.72 3.24
CA THR A 101 13.48 -17.61 2.08
C THR A 101 12.01 -17.97 1.91
N GLN A 102 11.34 -18.34 3.00
CA GLN A 102 9.90 -18.63 3.00
C GLN A 102 9.07 -17.39 2.63
N CYS A 103 9.41 -16.22 3.18
CA CYS A 103 8.77 -14.95 2.85
C CYS A 103 8.91 -14.63 1.36
N SER A 104 10.12 -14.76 0.82
CA SER A 104 10.42 -14.46 -0.58
C SER A 104 9.67 -15.41 -1.53
N ALA A 105 9.56 -16.69 -1.17
CA ALA A 105 8.78 -17.67 -1.94
C ALA A 105 7.27 -17.33 -1.96
N ALA A 106 6.71 -16.95 -0.80
CA ALA A 106 5.32 -16.51 -0.72
C ALA A 106 5.06 -15.22 -1.52
N GLY A 107 6.00 -14.27 -1.47
CA GLY A 107 5.95 -13.03 -2.24
C GLY A 107 5.97 -13.25 -3.75
N GLN A 108 6.75 -14.22 -4.25
CA GLN A 108 6.75 -14.57 -5.68
C GLN A 108 5.39 -15.10 -6.13
N GLY A 109 4.72 -15.93 -5.32
CA GLY A 109 3.35 -16.39 -5.61
C GLY A 109 2.36 -15.23 -5.71
N ALA A 110 2.43 -14.25 -4.79
CA ALA A 110 1.58 -13.06 -4.81
C ALA A 110 1.86 -12.14 -6.02
N ALA A 111 3.13 -12.01 -6.44
CA ALA A 111 3.50 -11.25 -7.64
C ALA A 111 2.95 -11.88 -8.93
N ASN A 112 3.01 -13.22 -9.04
CA ASN A 112 2.50 -13.96 -10.19
C ASN A 112 0.97 -13.83 -10.32
N ASN A 113 0.25 -13.86 -9.21
CA ASN A 113 -1.20 -13.67 -9.19
C ASN A 113 -1.60 -12.26 -9.65
N ASN A 114 -0.82 -11.23 -9.29
CA ASN A 114 -1.08 -9.86 -9.74
C ASN A 114 -0.75 -9.65 -11.23
N ALA A 115 0.27 -10.33 -11.75
CA ALA A 115 0.54 -10.33 -13.18
C ALA A 115 -0.62 -10.96 -13.98
N ALA A 116 -1.18 -12.07 -13.50
CA ALA A 116 -2.35 -12.71 -14.10
C ALA A 116 -3.60 -11.83 -14.04
N ALA A 117 -3.83 -11.14 -12.91
CA ALA A 117 -4.94 -10.18 -12.78
C ALA A 117 -4.78 -8.97 -13.73
N GLY A 118 -3.56 -8.47 -13.89
CA GLY A 118 -3.25 -7.41 -14.86
C GLY A 118 -3.47 -7.85 -16.32
N ALA A 119 -3.13 -9.10 -16.64
CA ALA A 119 -3.39 -9.66 -17.97
C ALA A 119 -4.90 -9.83 -18.25
N ALA A 120 -5.69 -10.26 -17.27
CA ALA A 120 -7.15 -10.36 -17.40
C ALA A 120 -7.83 -9.00 -17.54
N ALA A 121 -7.35 -7.97 -16.82
CA ALA A 121 -7.84 -6.59 -16.95
C ALA A 121 -7.47 -5.95 -18.31
N GLY A 122 -6.29 -6.27 -18.84
CA GLY A 122 -5.86 -5.86 -20.18
C GLY A 122 -6.71 -6.47 -21.30
N ALA A 123 -7.11 -7.74 -21.16
CA ALA A 123 -8.00 -8.42 -22.10
C ALA A 123 -9.42 -7.82 -22.12
N ALA A 124 -9.94 -7.35 -20.98
CA ALA A 124 -11.24 -6.68 -20.91
C ALA A 124 -11.23 -5.28 -21.58
N THR A 125 -10.08 -4.61 -21.64
CA THR A 125 -9.96 -3.28 -22.27
C THR A 125 -9.74 -3.38 -23.79
N GLY A 126 -9.12 -4.46 -24.27
CA GLY A 126 -8.84 -4.67 -25.70
C GLY A 126 -10.05 -5.01 -26.58
N ASN A 127 -11.19 -5.35 -25.99
CA ASN A 127 -12.41 -5.73 -26.74
C ASN A 127 -13.36 -4.54 -27.00
N ASN A 128 -13.06 -3.35 -26.48
CA ASN A 128 -13.88 -2.15 -26.65
C ASN A 128 -13.20 -1.11 -27.57
N ALA A 129 -12.62 -1.59 -28.67
CA ALA A 129 -12.06 -0.74 -29.74
C ALA A 129 -12.48 -1.23 -31.14
N ASN A 130 -13.38 -2.21 -31.24
CA ASN A 130 -13.85 -2.76 -32.52
C ASN A 130 -15.38 -2.87 -32.59
N GLU A 131 -16.11 -1.84 -32.13
CA GLU A 131 -17.57 -1.73 -32.29
C GLU A 131 -18.03 -0.33 -32.73
N ALA A 132 -17.13 0.45 -33.37
CA ALA A 132 -17.42 1.83 -33.79
C ALA A 132 -17.23 2.08 -35.30
N ASN A 133 -17.34 1.06 -36.16
CA ASN A 133 -17.15 1.24 -37.61
C ASN A 133 -18.03 0.37 -38.51
N ASN A 134 -19.32 0.25 -38.19
CA ASN A 134 -20.29 -0.18 -39.21
C ASN A 134 -21.68 0.45 -38.97
N CYS A 135 -21.81 1.69 -39.42
CA CYS A 135 -23.09 2.32 -39.73
C CYS A 135 -22.92 3.03 -41.07
N ASN A 136 -22.99 2.27 -42.17
CA ASN A 136 -23.44 2.75 -43.48
C ASN A 136 -24.03 1.57 -44.26
#